data_AF-A0A1C5VPG3-F1
#
_entry.id   AF-A0A1C5VPG3-F1
#
_cell.length_a   1.000
_cell.length_b   1.000
_cell.length_c   1.000
_cell.angle_alpha   90.00
_cell.angle_beta   90.00
_cell.angle_gamma   90.00
#
_symmetry.space_group_name_H-M   'P 1'
#
loop_
_entity.id
_entity.type
_entity.pdbx_description
1 polymer ?
#
loop_
_entity_poly.entity_id
_entity_poly.type
_entity_poly.pdbx_seq_one_letter_code
_entity_poly.pdbx_strand_id
1 'polypeptide(L)'
;MKFSEAFKIMKQGGKVKLPSWGGYWYWDPEKETIIIHTKDGQEMDIRETQSVVYTLQNILSDEWIVANGQNCPILGGEATFSFGEAIKYLKRGVKVARKGWNGKKQYIQLATGISYKTTDEEIVNCEHDAIGNMAVAFVGTSGVQMGWLASQADMLAEDWIFAED
;
A
#
# COMPACT_ATOMS: atom_id res chain seq x y z
N MET A 1 -0.68 -14.64 -3.78
CA MET A 1 -0.34 -15.81 -4.63
C MET A 1 0.82 -15.43 -5.54
N LYS A 2 1.62 -16.41 -5.99
CA LYS A 2 2.75 -16.11 -6.91
C LYS A 2 2.20 -15.73 -8.29
N PHE A 3 2.97 -14.93 -9.03
CA PHE A 3 2.54 -14.53 -10.38
C PHE A 3 2.33 -15.71 -11.32
N SER A 4 3.04 -16.83 -11.17
CA SER A 4 2.79 -18.03 -11.99
C SER A 4 1.37 -18.60 -11.81
N GLU A 5 0.79 -18.47 -10.61
CA GLU A 5 -0.59 -18.84 -10.32
C GLU A 5 -1.55 -17.78 -10.85
N ALA A 6 -1.23 -16.50 -10.63
CA ALA A 6 -2.00 -15.39 -11.15
C ALA A 6 -2.11 -15.42 -12.69
N PHE A 7 -1.03 -15.76 -13.38
CA PHE A 7 -0.96 -15.90 -14.84
C PHE A 7 -1.82 -17.06 -15.35
N LYS A 8 -1.86 -18.19 -14.65
CA LYS A 8 -2.78 -19.29 -14.98
C LYS A 8 -4.24 -18.85 -14.85
N ILE A 9 -4.58 -18.11 -13.79
CA ILE A 9 -5.93 -17.56 -13.60
C ILE A 9 -6.28 -16.59 -14.75
N MET A 10 -5.35 -15.69 -15.12
CA MET A 10 -5.56 -14.78 -16.25
C MET A 10 -5.85 -15.54 -17.54
N LYS A 11 -5.06 -16.58 -17.84
CA LYS A 11 -5.26 -17.44 -19.02
C LYS A 11 -6.60 -18.17 -19.04
N GLN A 12 -7.26 -18.31 -17.89
CA GLN A 12 -8.60 -18.89 -17.75
C GLN A 12 -9.72 -17.83 -17.80
N GLY A 13 -9.39 -16.58 -18.14
CA GLY A 13 -10.33 -15.45 -18.19
C GLY A 13 -10.50 -14.72 -16.86
N GLY A 14 -9.75 -15.10 -15.83
CA GLY A 14 -9.78 -14.43 -14.54
C GLY A 14 -9.05 -13.08 -14.55
N LYS A 15 -9.35 -12.26 -13.56
CA LYS A 15 -8.72 -10.94 -13.33
C LYS A 15 -7.92 -11.02 -12.03
N VAL A 16 -6.73 -10.44 -12.01
CA VAL A 16 -5.85 -10.48 -10.83
C VAL A 16 -5.24 -9.11 -10.54
N LYS A 17 -4.92 -8.83 -9.29
CA LYS A 17 -4.36 -7.55 -8.85
C LYS A 17 -3.41 -7.74 -7.67
N LEU A 18 -2.60 -6.73 -7.36
CA LEU A 18 -2.00 -6.59 -6.04
C LEU A 18 -3.01 -5.91 -5.09
N PRO A 19 -2.98 -6.16 -3.77
CA PRO A 19 -4.07 -5.79 -2.87
C PRO A 19 -4.41 -4.29 -2.88
N SER A 20 -3.40 -3.44 -2.90
CA SER A 20 -3.55 -1.97 -2.97
C SER A 20 -4.04 -1.41 -4.30
N TRP A 21 -4.10 -2.20 -5.37
CA TRP A 21 -4.39 -1.67 -6.71
C TRP A 21 -5.88 -1.36 -6.93
N GLY A 22 -6.15 -0.20 -7.52
CA GLY A 22 -7.51 0.17 -7.96
C GLY A 22 -7.99 -0.59 -9.21
N GLY A 23 -7.04 -1.08 -10.01
CA GLY A 23 -7.28 -1.82 -11.25
C GLY A 23 -6.86 -3.28 -11.15
N TYR A 24 -6.75 -3.95 -12.29
CA TYR A 24 -6.40 -5.37 -12.40
C TYR A 24 -5.68 -5.68 -13.72
N TRP A 25 -5.04 -6.83 -13.78
CA TRP A 25 -4.45 -7.39 -14.98
C TRP A 25 -5.29 -8.58 -15.45
N TYR A 26 -5.36 -8.77 -16.77
CA TYR A 26 -6.03 -9.91 -17.39
C TYR A 26 -5.31 -10.34 -18.68
N TRP A 27 -5.62 -11.54 -19.17
CA TRP A 27 -5.08 -12.05 -20.43
C TRP A 27 -6.01 -11.72 -21.60
N ASP A 28 -5.46 -11.12 -22.66
CA ASP A 28 -6.14 -10.93 -23.94
C ASP A 28 -5.75 -12.08 -24.89
N PRO A 29 -6.70 -12.95 -25.28
CA PRO A 29 -6.42 -14.10 -26.15
C PRO A 29 -6.18 -13.71 -27.61
N GLU A 30 -6.70 -12.57 -28.08
CA GLU A 30 -6.52 -12.13 -29.47
C GLU A 30 -5.14 -11.51 -29.66
N LYS A 31 -4.70 -10.72 -28.68
CA LYS A 31 -3.37 -10.06 -28.72
C LYS A 31 -2.24 -10.93 -28.16
N GLU A 32 -2.60 -12.06 -27.56
CA GLU A 32 -1.71 -12.96 -26.84
C GLU A 32 -0.80 -12.23 -25.82
N THR A 33 -1.39 -11.37 -24.99
CA THR A 33 -0.65 -10.53 -24.05
C THR A 33 -1.42 -10.31 -22.74
N ILE A 34 -0.76 -9.72 -21.75
CA ILE A 34 -1.41 -9.22 -20.54
C ILE A 34 -1.83 -7.78 -20.79
N ILE A 35 -3.09 -7.48 -20.48
CA ILE A 35 -3.62 -6.12 -20.46
C ILE A 35 -3.69 -5.65 -19.00
N ILE A 36 -3.13 -4.47 -18.77
CA ILE A 36 -3.17 -3.74 -17.52
C ILE A 36 -4.35 -2.78 -17.58
N HIS A 37 -5.41 -3.10 -16.84
CA HIS A 37 -6.52 -2.18 -16.63
C HIS A 37 -6.23 -1.33 -15.39
N THR A 38 -5.98 -0.05 -15.59
CA THR A 38 -5.63 0.88 -14.51
C THR A 38 -6.83 1.24 -13.64
N LYS A 39 -6.56 1.87 -12.49
CA LYS A 39 -7.60 2.38 -11.59
C LYS A 39 -8.52 3.43 -12.24
N ASP A 40 -8.05 4.08 -13.30
CA ASP A 40 -8.73 5.18 -13.99
C ASP A 40 -9.48 4.69 -15.25
N GLY A 41 -9.61 3.38 -15.44
CA GLY A 41 -10.34 2.79 -16.56
C GLY A 41 -9.55 2.67 -17.86
N GLN A 42 -8.25 2.98 -17.85
CA GLN A 42 -7.40 2.87 -19.03
C GLN A 42 -6.89 1.44 -19.18
N GLU A 43 -6.80 0.97 -20.42
CA GLU A 43 -6.17 -0.30 -20.74
C GLU A 43 -4.84 -0.08 -21.44
N MET A 44 -3.81 -0.79 -20.99
CA MET A 44 -2.47 -0.72 -21.54
C MET A 44 -1.95 -2.13 -21.74
N ASP A 45 -1.39 -2.41 -22.92
CA ASP A 45 -0.65 -3.63 -23.15
C ASP A 45 0.59 -3.65 -22.27
N ILE A 46 0.89 -4.76 -21.58
CA ILE A 46 2.09 -4.86 -20.74
C ILE A 46 3.38 -4.57 -21.50
N ARG A 47 3.40 -4.82 -22.83
CA ARG A 47 4.52 -4.52 -23.73
C ARG A 47 4.79 -3.02 -23.89
N GLU A 48 3.78 -2.19 -23.63
CA GLU A 48 3.84 -0.73 -23.74
C GLU A 48 4.16 -0.05 -22.39
N THR A 49 4.47 -0.83 -21.35
CA THR A 49 4.81 -0.27 -20.03
C THR A 49 5.98 0.71 -20.13
N GLN A 50 5.77 1.92 -19.63
CA GLN A 50 6.81 2.95 -19.55
C GLN A 50 7.75 2.73 -18.36
N SER A 51 7.37 1.89 -17.40
CA SER A 51 8.17 1.58 -16.21
C SER A 51 8.41 0.08 -16.09
N VAL A 52 9.37 -0.42 -16.87
CA VAL A 52 9.72 -1.84 -16.92
C VAL A 52 10.12 -2.37 -15.54
N VAL A 53 10.91 -1.60 -14.78
CA VAL A 53 11.34 -2.00 -13.42
C VAL A 53 10.14 -2.20 -12.51
N TYR A 54 9.17 -1.27 -12.52
CA TYR A 54 7.96 -1.39 -11.73
C TYR A 54 7.15 -2.62 -12.16
N THR A 55 6.94 -2.83 -13.46
CA THR A 55 6.22 -4.00 -13.98
C THR A 55 6.88 -5.31 -13.56
N LEU A 56 8.20 -5.43 -13.67
CA LEU A 56 8.95 -6.61 -13.26
C LEU A 56 8.89 -6.84 -11.75
N GLN A 57 9.00 -5.79 -10.94
CA GLN A 57 8.85 -5.91 -9.48
C GLN A 57 7.47 -6.47 -9.09
N ASN A 58 6.41 -6.07 -9.78
CA ASN A 58 5.07 -6.59 -9.53
C ASN A 58 4.92 -8.04 -10.02
N ILE A 59 5.48 -8.38 -11.18
CA ILE A 59 5.54 -9.77 -11.66
C ILE A 59 6.27 -10.68 -10.65
N LEU A 60 7.31 -10.17 -9.98
CA LEU A 60 8.04 -10.93 -8.97
C LEU A 60 7.34 -11.01 -7.61
N SER A 61 6.23 -10.29 -7.42
CA SER A 61 5.45 -10.33 -6.18
C SER A 61 4.78 -11.69 -6.00
N ASP A 62 4.65 -12.09 -4.74
CA ASP A 62 3.86 -13.23 -4.25
C ASP A 62 2.54 -12.81 -3.60
N GLU A 63 2.16 -11.53 -3.75
CA GLU A 63 0.99 -10.92 -3.11
C GLU A 63 -0.22 -10.81 -4.05
N TRP A 64 -0.18 -11.45 -5.23
CA TRP A 64 -1.30 -11.40 -6.17
C TRP A 64 -2.58 -12.01 -5.58
N ILE A 65 -3.71 -11.39 -5.87
CA ILE A 65 -5.06 -11.84 -5.49
C ILE A 65 -5.98 -11.80 -6.70
N VAL A 66 -7.08 -12.54 -6.66
CA VAL A 66 -8.14 -12.43 -7.67
C VAL A 66 -8.86 -11.10 -7.49
N ALA A 67 -9.03 -10.36 -8.57
CA ALA A 67 -9.82 -9.13 -8.57
C ALA A 67 -11.31 -9.47 -8.71
N ASN A 68 -12.14 -8.87 -7.86
CA ASN A 68 -13.59 -9.03 -7.89
C ASN A 68 -14.32 -7.73 -7.47
N GLY A 69 -15.65 -7.76 -7.49
CA GLY A 69 -16.47 -6.60 -7.15
C GLY A 69 -16.44 -6.16 -5.68
N GLN A 70 -15.73 -6.88 -4.80
CA GLN A 70 -15.54 -6.48 -3.41
C GLN A 70 -14.19 -5.80 -3.19
N ASN A 71 -13.13 -6.30 -3.83
CA ASN A 71 -11.76 -5.86 -3.55
C ASN A 71 -11.14 -4.96 -4.62
N CYS A 72 -11.84 -4.67 -5.72
CA CYS A 72 -11.28 -3.94 -6.85
C CYS A 72 -12.14 -2.69 -7.17
N PRO A 73 -11.61 -1.48 -6.92
CA PRO A 73 -12.32 -0.22 -7.17
C PRO A 73 -12.95 -0.07 -8.56
N ILE A 74 -12.22 -0.40 -9.63
CA ILE A 74 -12.79 -0.31 -10.98
C ILE A 74 -13.93 -1.31 -11.25
N LEU A 75 -14.09 -2.31 -10.37
CA LEU A 75 -15.20 -3.27 -10.38
C LEU A 75 -16.28 -2.95 -9.33
N GLY A 76 -16.21 -1.78 -8.68
CA GLY A 76 -17.17 -1.33 -7.65
C GLY A 76 -16.81 -1.71 -6.21
N GLY A 77 -15.66 -2.36 -6.00
CA GLY A 77 -15.16 -2.73 -4.68
C GLY A 77 -14.27 -1.66 -4.05
N GLU A 78 -13.47 -2.07 -3.07
CA GLU A 78 -12.49 -1.20 -2.42
C GLU A 78 -11.14 -1.91 -2.28
N ALA A 79 -10.06 -1.19 -2.57
CA ALA A 79 -8.72 -1.73 -2.42
C ALA A 79 -8.27 -1.55 -0.97
N THR A 80 -8.21 -2.66 -0.23
CA THR A 80 -7.55 -2.71 1.08
C THR A 80 -6.35 -3.64 1.03
N PHE A 81 -5.49 -3.51 2.04
CA PHE A 81 -4.29 -4.31 2.18
C PHE A 81 -4.02 -4.68 3.64
N SER A 82 -3.07 -5.59 3.83
CA SER A 82 -2.66 -6.08 5.15
C SER A 82 -1.79 -5.06 5.90
N PHE A 83 -1.61 -5.26 7.20
CA PHE A 83 -0.63 -4.48 7.96
C PHE A 83 0.81 -4.60 7.42
N GLY A 84 1.19 -5.80 6.96
CA GLY A 84 2.52 -6.02 6.37
C GLY A 84 2.77 -5.13 5.14
N GLU A 85 1.75 -4.99 4.30
CA GLU A 85 1.77 -4.06 3.16
C GLU A 85 1.75 -2.60 3.61
N ALA A 86 0.95 -2.26 4.63
CA ALA A 86 0.95 -0.93 5.22
C ALA A 86 2.36 -0.49 5.66
N ILE A 87 3.12 -1.37 6.31
CA ILE A 87 4.52 -1.12 6.67
C ILE A 87 5.42 -0.93 5.44
N LYS A 88 5.23 -1.71 4.36
CA LYS A 88 5.98 -1.53 3.10
C LYS A 88 5.73 -0.13 2.51
N TYR A 89 4.49 0.35 2.57
CA TYR A 89 4.12 1.68 2.07
C TYR A 89 4.65 2.80 2.97
N LEU A 90 4.60 2.65 4.29
CA LEU A 90 5.21 3.60 5.24
C LEU A 90 6.72 3.78 5.00
N LYS A 91 7.45 2.69 4.78
CA LYS A 91 8.89 2.74 4.45
C LYS A 91 9.18 3.49 3.15
N ARG A 92 8.19 3.64 2.27
CA ARG A 92 8.26 4.43 1.03
C ARG A 92 7.75 5.87 1.21
N GLY A 93 7.45 6.29 2.45
CA GLY A 93 6.93 7.62 2.76
C GLY A 93 5.44 7.81 2.50
N VAL A 94 4.70 6.72 2.21
CA VAL A 94 3.27 6.80 1.94
C VAL A 94 2.48 6.72 3.25
N LYS A 95 1.53 7.65 3.43
CA LYS A 95 0.62 7.66 4.58
C LYS A 95 -0.45 6.59 4.41
N VAL A 96 -0.76 5.88 5.48
CA VAL A 96 -1.75 4.79 5.49
C VAL A 96 -2.67 4.90 6.69
N ALA A 97 -3.89 4.39 6.56
CA ALA A 97 -4.91 4.43 7.59
C ALA A 97 -5.67 3.11 7.66
N ARG A 98 -6.44 2.91 8.71
CA ARG A 98 -7.44 1.83 8.78
C ARG A 98 -8.83 2.38 8.56
N LYS A 99 -9.65 1.64 7.82
CA LYS A 99 -11.08 1.98 7.65
C LYS A 99 -11.84 1.97 8.97
N GLY A 100 -11.50 1.04 9.86
CA GLY A 100 -12.15 0.90 11.16
C GLY A 100 -11.73 1.92 12.22
N TRP A 101 -10.83 2.87 11.91
CA TRP A 101 -10.44 3.90 12.87
C TRP A 101 -11.52 4.96 13.08
N ASN A 102 -11.73 5.32 14.35
CA ASN A 102 -12.72 6.29 14.76
C ASN A 102 -12.16 7.72 14.65
N GLY A 103 -12.20 8.28 13.45
CA GLY A 103 -11.91 9.70 13.23
C GLY A 103 -11.67 10.03 11.77
N LYS A 104 -12.22 11.16 11.31
CA LYS A 104 -11.90 11.69 9.98
C LYS A 104 -10.42 12.06 9.94
N LYS A 105 -9.72 11.66 8.87
CA LYS A 105 -8.32 12.01 8.61
C LYS A 105 -7.29 11.48 9.63
N GLN A 106 -7.58 10.36 10.29
CA GLN A 106 -6.56 9.65 11.07
C GLN A 106 -5.68 8.81 10.15
N TYR A 107 -4.36 8.86 10.35
CA TYR A 107 -3.41 8.07 9.57
C TYR A 107 -2.13 7.85 10.37
N ILE A 108 -1.32 6.90 9.90
CA ILE A 108 0.06 6.74 10.33
C ILE A 108 1.00 7.14 9.20
N GLN A 109 2.16 7.65 9.59
CA GLN A 109 3.24 8.02 8.68
C GLN A 109 4.60 7.66 9.29
N LEU A 110 5.61 7.51 8.44
CA LEU A 110 6.99 7.41 8.90
C LEU A 110 7.52 8.82 9.15
N ALA A 111 7.91 9.09 10.39
CA ALA A 111 8.56 10.32 10.78
C ALA A 111 10.07 10.09 10.92
N THR A 112 10.85 11.11 10.57
CA THR A 112 12.32 11.15 10.59
C THR A 112 12.76 12.39 11.36
N GLY A 113 13.98 12.40 11.92
CA GLY A 113 14.48 13.59 12.64
C GLY A 113 13.78 13.82 13.98
N ILE A 114 13.41 12.73 14.67
CA ILE A 114 12.78 12.76 15.99
C ILE A 114 13.74 13.36 17.02
N SER A 115 13.42 14.58 17.43
CA SER A 115 14.12 15.30 18.50
C SER A 115 13.25 15.41 19.74
N TYR A 116 13.90 15.70 20.87
CA TYR A 116 13.21 16.10 22.09
C TYR A 116 13.91 17.30 22.72
N LYS A 117 13.14 18.07 23.49
CA LYS A 117 13.64 19.21 24.26
C LYS A 117 13.82 18.78 25.73
N THR A 118 15.00 18.99 26.29
CA THR A 118 15.27 18.73 27.72
C THR A 118 14.61 19.80 28.59
N THR A 119 14.63 19.58 29.91
CA THR A 119 14.19 20.59 30.88
C THR A 119 15.02 21.88 30.84
N ASP A 120 16.28 21.79 30.38
CA ASP A 120 17.21 22.92 30.24
C ASP A 120 17.10 23.60 28.86
N GLU A 121 16.04 23.28 28.12
CA GLU A 121 15.74 23.82 26.79
C GLU A 121 16.66 23.39 25.64
N GLU A 122 17.52 22.39 25.86
CA GLU A 122 18.39 21.84 24.84
C GLU A 122 17.60 20.90 23.90
N ILE A 123 17.78 21.06 22.59
CA ILE A 123 17.23 20.14 21.58
C ILE A 123 18.25 19.04 21.32
N VAL A 124 17.83 17.80 21.52
CA VAL A 124 18.69 16.61 21.36
C VAL A 124 18.18 15.76 20.20
N ASN A 125 19.09 15.10 19.48
CA ASN A 125 18.85 14.16 18.36
C ASN A 125 18.28 14.77 17.06
N CYS A 126 18.33 16.08 16.86
CA CYS A 126 17.81 16.73 15.64
C CYS A 126 18.45 16.23 14.33
N GLU A 127 19.74 15.88 14.32
CA GLU A 127 20.50 15.59 13.09
C GLU A 127 21.04 14.14 13.00
N HIS A 128 20.46 13.19 13.74
CA HIS A 128 21.01 11.84 13.82
C HIS A 128 20.46 10.92 12.71
N ASP A 129 21.26 10.47 11.75
CA ASP A 129 20.77 9.65 10.61
C ASP A 129 20.56 8.16 10.92
N ALA A 130 20.82 7.70 12.14
CA ALA A 130 20.64 6.29 12.49
C ALA A 130 19.16 5.86 12.53
N ILE A 131 18.90 4.56 12.36
CA ILE A 131 17.56 3.94 12.41
C ILE A 131 16.75 4.36 13.65
N GLY A 132 17.41 4.63 14.78
CA GLY A 132 16.77 5.11 16.01
C GLY A 132 16.13 6.51 15.90
N ASN A 133 16.36 7.23 14.81
CA ASN A 133 15.77 8.55 14.54
C ASN A 133 14.56 8.50 13.59
N MET A 134 14.00 7.31 13.40
CA MET A 134 12.74 7.10 12.70
C MET A 134 11.69 6.54 13.67
N ALA A 135 10.46 7.00 13.54
CA ALA A 135 9.34 6.49 14.30
C ALA A 135 8.07 6.47 13.44
N VAL A 136 7.19 5.50 13.68
CA VAL A 136 5.82 5.60 13.17
C VAL A 136 5.10 6.65 14.01
N ALA A 137 4.57 7.67 13.36
CA ALA A 137 3.74 8.69 13.98
C ALA A 137 2.28 8.38 13.68
N PHE A 138 1.44 8.34 14.71
CA PHE A 138 -0.01 8.31 14.54
C PHE A 138 -0.54 9.73 14.59
N VAL A 139 -1.14 10.18 13.50
CA VAL A 139 -1.79 11.49 13.39
C VAL A 139 -3.27 11.27 13.68
N GLY A 140 -3.66 11.64 14.89
CA GLY A 140 -5.02 11.55 15.38
C GLY A 140 -5.77 12.88 15.31
N THR A 141 -7.03 12.87 15.74
CA THR A 141 -7.85 14.07 15.86
C THR A 141 -7.42 14.98 17.01
N SER A 142 -6.71 14.43 18.01
CA SER A 142 -6.25 15.15 19.21
C SER A 142 -4.76 15.51 19.17
N GLY A 143 -4.07 15.26 18.05
CA GLY A 143 -2.65 15.53 17.89
C GLY A 143 -1.87 14.34 17.34
N VAL A 144 -0.55 14.43 17.45
CA VAL A 144 0.39 13.43 16.92
C VAL A 144 0.98 12.63 18.06
N GLN A 145 0.85 11.30 18.00
CA GLN A 145 1.57 10.38 18.88
C GLN A 145 2.81 9.86 18.14
N MET A 146 3.98 10.33 18.58
CA MET A 146 5.26 9.82 18.11
C MET A 146 5.56 8.45 18.74
N GLY A 147 6.12 7.52 17.96
CA GLY A 147 6.41 6.17 18.44
C GLY A 147 5.15 5.35 18.65
N TRP A 148 4.19 5.44 17.71
CA TRP A 148 2.96 4.66 17.74
C TRP A 148 3.27 3.16 17.76
N LEU A 149 2.65 2.47 18.73
CA LEU A 149 2.73 1.01 18.86
C LEU A 149 1.48 0.41 18.25
N ALA A 150 1.65 -0.35 17.17
CA ALA A 150 0.55 -1.10 16.58
C ALA A 150 -0.01 -2.10 17.60
N SER A 151 -1.32 -2.09 17.81
CA SER A 151 -1.97 -3.12 18.62
C SER A 151 -1.99 -4.45 17.86
N GLN A 152 -2.25 -5.57 18.55
CA GLN A 152 -2.49 -6.85 17.88
C GLN A 152 -3.66 -6.76 16.88
N ALA A 153 -4.69 -5.95 17.20
CA ALA A 153 -5.81 -5.73 16.30
C ALA A 153 -5.41 -4.96 15.03
N ASP A 154 -4.44 -4.04 15.12
CA ASP A 154 -3.90 -3.33 13.97
C ASP A 154 -3.03 -4.24 13.10
N MET A 155 -2.20 -5.08 13.74
CA MET A 155 -1.31 -6.01 13.04
C MET A 155 -2.06 -7.11 12.28
N LEU A 156 -3.21 -7.55 12.81
CA LEU A 156 -4.04 -8.61 12.21
C LEU A 156 -5.12 -8.07 11.27
N ALA A 157 -5.16 -6.76 11.05
CA ALA A 157 -6.17 -6.14 10.21
C ALA A 157 -5.82 -6.20 8.72
N GLU A 158 -6.86 -6.36 7.91
CA GLU A 158 -6.82 -6.40 6.44
C GLU A 158 -7.57 -5.20 5.80
N ASP A 159 -7.93 -4.22 6.62
CA ASP A 159 -8.69 -3.03 6.25
C ASP A 159 -7.80 -1.78 6.13
N TRP A 160 -6.50 -1.98 5.88
CA TRP A 160 -5.59 -0.87 5.64
C TRP A 160 -5.80 -0.27 4.26
N ILE A 161 -5.72 1.05 4.20
CA ILE A 161 -5.90 1.85 2.98
C ILE A 161 -4.82 2.94 2.93
N PHE A 162 -4.63 3.53 1.76
CA PHE A 162 -3.88 4.79 1.68
C PHE A 162 -4.68 5.89 2.38
N ALA A 163 -3.99 6.75 3.12
CA ALA A 163 -4.64 7.93 3.67
C ALA A 163 -4.88 8.94 2.54
N GLU A 164 -6.08 9.51 2.49
CA GLU A 164 -6.37 10.66 1.62
C GLU A 164 -5.65 11.91 2.15
N ASP A 165 -5.22 12.80 1.25
CA ASP A 165 -4.62 14.10 1.61
C ASP A 165 -5.62 15.08 2.26
#